data_AF-E9GT88-F1
#
_entry.id   AF-E9GT88-F1
#
_cell.length_a   1.000
_cell.length_b   1.000
_cell.length_c   1.000
_cell.angle_alpha   90.00
_cell.angle_beta   90.00
_cell.angle_gamma   90.00
#
_symmetry.space_group_name_H-M   'P 1'
#
loop_
_entity.id
_entity.type
_entity.pdbx_description
1 polymer ?
#
loop_
_entity_poly.entity_id
_entity_poly.type
_entity_poly.pdbx_seq_one_letter_code
_entity_poly.pdbx_strand_id
1 'polypeptide(L)'
;MSPVRRTMFGILDVAAICWKSISFPTNHLKALIDGGGEADDVNVALAVLEEAYTEVVRVNAKYKQADKKQNQQDAIEWEAEINTFYTGCRKAAEEYSNKEKEKMNAAPNAKKRRLELEFEREQAKLEEQRKLEDIRQQSQREQEDLTLQIEYQRQLDGLKSPGKSNFKPRLSPR
;
A
#
# COMPACT_ATOMS: atom_id res chain seq x y z
N MET A 1 51.31 -32.29 -37.21
CA MET A 1 50.10 -32.24 -36.35
C MET A 1 49.05 -31.40 -37.07
N SER A 2 47.87 -31.95 -37.33
CA SER A 2 46.87 -31.33 -38.22
C SER A 2 46.07 -30.22 -37.49
N PRO A 3 45.78 -29.06 -38.13
CA PRO A 3 45.10 -27.91 -37.50
C PRO A 3 43.69 -28.21 -36.98
N VAL A 4 43.06 -29.27 -37.49
CA VAL A 4 41.65 -29.62 -37.22
C VAL A 4 41.41 -30.14 -35.80
N ARG A 5 42.45 -30.65 -35.11
CA ARG A 5 42.31 -31.14 -33.73
C ARG A 5 42.37 -30.03 -32.67
N ARG A 6 42.76 -28.80 -33.04
CA ARG A 6 42.85 -27.67 -32.11
C ARG A 6 41.52 -26.91 -31.95
N THR A 7 40.63 -27.00 -32.94
CA THR A 7 39.35 -26.28 -32.95
C THR A 7 38.23 -27.03 -32.24
N MET A 8 38.16 -28.37 -32.34
CA MET A 8 37.13 -29.15 -31.62
C MET A 8 37.30 -29.17 -30.10
N PHE A 9 38.52 -28.93 -29.59
CA PHE A 9 38.75 -28.78 -28.14
C PHE A 9 38.29 -27.42 -27.59
N GLY A 10 38.16 -26.37 -28.42
CA GLY A 10 37.85 -25.02 -27.94
C GLY A 10 36.37 -24.77 -27.62
N ILE A 11 35.44 -25.44 -28.32
CA ILE A 11 34.00 -25.15 -28.25
C ILE A 11 33.38 -25.73 -26.97
N LEU A 12 33.71 -27.01 -26.69
CA LEU A 12 33.28 -27.70 -25.48
C LEU A 12 33.86 -27.03 -24.22
N ASP A 13 35.09 -26.52 -24.29
CA ASP A 13 35.74 -25.83 -23.17
C ASP A 13 35.08 -24.48 -22.86
N VAL A 14 34.74 -23.67 -23.88
CA VAL A 14 34.09 -22.36 -23.66
C VAL A 14 32.67 -22.53 -23.13
N ALA A 15 31.88 -23.45 -23.70
CA ALA A 15 30.53 -23.73 -23.21
C ALA A 15 30.56 -24.25 -21.76
N ALA A 16 31.50 -25.14 -21.42
CA ALA A 16 31.66 -25.66 -20.06
C ALA A 16 32.09 -24.58 -19.06
N ILE A 17 33.01 -23.68 -19.44
CA ILE A 17 33.43 -22.56 -18.59
C ILE A 17 32.25 -21.62 -18.33
N CYS A 18 31.52 -21.22 -19.39
CA CYS A 18 30.37 -20.35 -19.26
C CYS A 18 29.24 -20.99 -18.43
N TRP A 19 28.97 -22.28 -18.62
CA TRP A 19 28.00 -23.02 -17.81
C TRP A 19 28.40 -23.03 -16.33
N LYS A 20 29.69 -23.23 -16.03
CA LYS A 20 30.19 -23.22 -14.66
C LYS A 20 30.08 -21.83 -14.01
N SER A 21 30.33 -20.77 -14.78
CA SER A 21 30.21 -19.38 -14.33
C SER A 21 28.77 -18.99 -13.96
N ILE A 22 27.75 -19.58 -14.60
CA ILE A 22 26.34 -19.29 -14.31
C ILE A 22 25.75 -20.27 -13.29
N SER A 23 26.10 -21.55 -13.36
CA SER A 23 25.51 -22.58 -12.48
C SER A 23 25.82 -22.36 -11.01
N PHE A 24 27.03 -21.90 -10.66
CA PHE A 24 27.39 -21.61 -9.27
C PHE A 24 26.53 -20.49 -8.63
N PRO A 25 26.48 -19.27 -9.20
CA PRO A 25 25.65 -18.21 -8.64
C PRO A 25 24.16 -18.54 -8.69
N THR A 26 23.68 -19.26 -9.71
CA THR A 26 22.29 -19.71 -9.74
C THR A 26 21.95 -20.68 -8.61
N ASN A 27 22.78 -21.69 -8.38
CA ASN A 27 22.55 -22.65 -7.30
C ASN A 27 22.55 -21.96 -5.93
N HIS A 28 23.44 -20.98 -5.75
CA HIS A 28 23.49 -20.18 -4.54
C HIS A 28 22.22 -19.33 -4.36
N LEU A 29 21.79 -18.59 -5.39
CA LEU A 29 20.55 -17.81 -5.38
C LEU A 29 19.34 -18.69 -5.07
N LYS A 30 19.25 -19.87 -5.69
CA LYS A 30 18.17 -20.83 -5.42
C LYS A 30 18.18 -21.31 -3.97
N ALA A 31 19.35 -21.63 -3.41
CA ALA A 31 19.47 -22.04 -2.02
C ALA A 31 19.03 -20.93 -1.04
N LEU A 32 19.35 -19.67 -1.35
CA LEU A 32 18.88 -18.52 -0.56
C LEU A 32 17.35 -18.37 -0.63
N ILE A 33 16.76 -18.47 -1.83
CA ILE A 33 15.30 -18.37 -1.99
C ILE A 33 14.59 -19.53 -1.28
N ASP A 34 15.04 -20.77 -1.49
CA ASP A 34 14.42 -21.98 -0.91
C ASP A 34 14.62 -22.04 0.61
N GLY A 35 15.74 -21.51 1.12
CA GLY A 35 16.07 -21.44 2.55
C GLY A 35 15.48 -20.24 3.29
N GLY A 36 14.84 -19.31 2.58
CA GLY A 36 14.32 -18.07 3.16
C GLY A 36 15.42 -17.12 3.67
N GLY A 37 16.52 -17.01 2.92
CA GLY A 37 17.61 -16.07 3.20
C GLY A 37 17.15 -14.61 3.18
N GLU A 38 17.95 -13.71 3.74
CA GLU A 38 17.60 -12.30 3.84
C GLU A 38 17.42 -11.67 2.46
N ALA A 39 16.47 -10.73 2.33
CA ALA A 39 16.18 -10.09 1.04
C ALA A 39 17.43 -9.41 0.44
N ASP A 40 18.30 -8.84 1.28
CA ASP A 40 19.55 -8.24 0.85
C ASP A 40 20.54 -9.29 0.30
N ASP A 41 20.65 -10.46 0.93
CA ASP A 41 21.48 -11.57 0.43
C ASP A 41 20.97 -12.09 -0.92
N VAL A 42 19.65 -12.21 -1.07
CA VAL A 42 19.01 -12.60 -2.35
C VAL A 42 19.30 -11.56 -3.43
N ASN A 43 19.25 -10.27 -3.12
CA ASN A 43 19.57 -9.19 -4.06
C ASN A 43 21.05 -9.21 -4.47
N VAL A 44 21.97 -9.44 -3.52
CA VAL A 44 23.41 -9.58 -3.81
C VAL A 44 23.67 -10.79 -4.70
N ALA A 45 23.09 -11.95 -4.38
CA ALA A 45 23.24 -13.16 -5.18
C ALA A 45 22.65 -12.99 -6.59
N LEU A 46 21.53 -12.26 -6.73
CA LEU A 46 20.98 -11.90 -8.03
C LEU A 46 21.96 -11.04 -8.82
N ALA A 47 22.52 -9.98 -8.24
CA ALA A 47 23.49 -9.11 -8.91
C ALA A 47 24.73 -9.87 -9.42
N VAL A 48 25.26 -10.81 -8.62
CA VAL A 48 26.36 -11.69 -9.04
C VAL A 48 25.96 -12.56 -10.23
N LEU A 49 24.72 -13.08 -10.25
CA LEU A 49 24.20 -13.82 -11.39
C LEU A 49 24.05 -12.95 -12.65
N GLU A 50 23.62 -11.69 -12.51
CA GLU A 50 23.52 -10.74 -13.63
C GLU A 50 24.89 -10.42 -14.25
N GLU A 51 25.91 -10.24 -13.42
CA GLU A 51 27.29 -10.04 -13.86
C GLU A 51 27.83 -11.28 -14.59
N ALA A 52 27.63 -12.47 -14.02
CA ALA A 52 28.02 -13.73 -14.64
C ALA A 52 27.33 -13.96 -16.00
N TYR A 53 26.04 -13.66 -16.09
CA TYR A 53 25.28 -13.75 -17.34
C TYR A 53 25.83 -12.78 -18.40
N THR A 54 26.09 -11.53 -18.03
CA THR A 54 26.63 -10.50 -18.92
C THR A 54 27.98 -10.93 -19.49
N GLU A 55 28.84 -11.51 -18.65
CA GLU A 55 30.15 -12.01 -19.06
C GLU A 55 30.03 -13.21 -20.00
N VAL A 56 29.09 -14.13 -19.75
CA VAL A 56 28.83 -15.27 -20.63
C VAL A 56 28.35 -14.82 -22.02
N VAL A 57 27.40 -13.88 -22.09
CA VAL A 57 26.93 -13.31 -23.36
C VAL A 57 28.09 -12.67 -24.12
N ARG A 58 28.96 -11.93 -23.42
CA ARG A 58 30.15 -11.28 -24.00
C ARG A 58 31.15 -12.30 -24.56
N VAL A 59 31.43 -13.37 -23.82
CA VAL A 59 32.33 -14.45 -24.26
C VAL A 59 31.74 -15.16 -25.48
N ASN A 60 30.43 -15.42 -25.49
CA ASN A 60 29.74 -16.02 -26.63
C ASN A 60 29.81 -15.13 -27.88
N ALA A 61 29.63 -13.82 -27.73
CA ALA A 61 29.75 -12.87 -28.84
C ALA A 61 31.15 -12.88 -29.47
N LYS A 62 32.20 -12.91 -28.64
CA LYS A 62 33.59 -13.04 -29.13
C LYS A 62 33.83 -14.38 -29.83
N TYR A 63 33.27 -15.45 -29.31
CA TYR A 63 33.36 -16.78 -29.90
C TYR A 63 32.69 -16.83 -31.29
N LYS A 64 31.46 -16.29 -31.42
CA LYS A 64 30.76 -16.16 -32.71
C LYS A 64 31.54 -15.35 -33.75
N GLN A 65 32.31 -14.35 -33.33
CA GLN A 65 33.17 -13.57 -34.23
C GLN A 65 34.40 -14.34 -34.70
N ALA A 66 34.96 -15.20 -33.85
CA ALA A 66 36.15 -15.99 -34.14
C ALA A 66 35.86 -17.20 -35.05
N ASP A 67 34.70 -17.85 -34.92
CA ASP A 67 34.42 -19.17 -35.50
C ASP A 67 33.39 -19.15 -36.66
N LYS A 68 33.58 -18.23 -37.62
CA LYS A 68 32.64 -17.81 -38.68
C LYS A 68 31.92 -18.88 -39.55
N LYS A 69 32.05 -20.20 -39.35
CA LYS A 69 31.62 -21.19 -40.38
C LYS A 69 30.97 -22.51 -39.98
N GLN A 70 30.89 -22.95 -38.71
CA GLN A 70 30.35 -24.29 -38.44
C GLN A 70 29.35 -24.41 -37.27
N ASN A 71 29.52 -23.68 -36.16
CA ASN A 71 28.75 -23.91 -34.92
C ASN A 71 27.82 -22.74 -34.54
N GLN A 72 27.37 -21.98 -35.53
CA GLN A 72 26.55 -20.79 -35.29
C GLN A 72 25.16 -21.14 -34.75
N GLN A 73 24.59 -22.27 -35.19
CA GLN A 73 23.30 -22.75 -34.71
C GLN A 73 23.38 -23.24 -33.25
N ASP A 74 24.38 -24.06 -32.92
CA ASP A 74 24.63 -24.54 -31.55
C ASP A 74 24.87 -23.36 -30.58
N ALA A 75 25.58 -22.32 -31.04
CA ALA A 75 25.83 -21.11 -30.24
C ALA A 75 24.58 -20.21 -30.07
N ILE A 76 23.57 -20.35 -30.93
CA ILE A 76 22.26 -19.67 -30.80
C ILE A 76 21.37 -20.47 -29.86
N GLU A 77 21.29 -21.79 -30.03
CA GLU A 77 20.51 -22.69 -29.18
C GLU A 77 21.00 -22.61 -27.72
N TRP A 78 22.31 -22.70 -27.51
CA TRP A 78 22.90 -22.57 -26.18
C TRP A 78 22.68 -21.19 -25.56
N GLU A 79 22.72 -20.10 -26.35
CA GLU A 79 22.39 -18.76 -25.84
C GLU A 79 20.92 -18.66 -25.40
N ALA A 80 20.00 -19.29 -26.15
CA ALA A 80 18.59 -19.34 -25.79
C ALA A 80 18.36 -20.14 -24.50
N GLU A 81 19.07 -21.26 -24.30
CA GLU A 81 19.03 -22.04 -23.05
C GLU A 81 19.51 -21.21 -21.86
N ILE A 82 20.68 -20.57 -21.98
CA ILE A 82 21.26 -19.73 -20.93
C ILE A 82 20.35 -18.54 -20.61
N ASN A 83 19.76 -17.90 -21.62
CA ASN A 83 18.82 -16.79 -21.42
C ASN A 83 17.54 -17.26 -20.72
N THR A 84 16.98 -18.41 -21.11
CA THR A 84 15.80 -19.00 -20.45
C THR A 84 16.10 -19.31 -18.99
N PHE A 85 17.29 -19.87 -18.71
CA PHE A 85 17.74 -20.19 -17.37
C PHE A 85 17.90 -18.93 -16.50
N TYR A 86 18.60 -17.92 -17.01
CA TYR A 86 18.81 -16.64 -16.33
C TYR A 86 17.49 -15.90 -16.04
N THR A 87 16.63 -15.77 -17.04
CA THR A 87 15.33 -15.10 -16.90
C THR A 87 14.43 -15.80 -15.89
N GLY A 88 14.43 -17.14 -15.85
CA GLY A 88 13.73 -17.91 -14.82
C GLY A 88 14.24 -17.59 -13.40
N CYS A 89 15.56 -17.49 -13.23
CA CYS A 89 16.17 -17.16 -11.93
C CYS A 89 15.85 -15.73 -11.49
N ARG A 90 15.96 -14.75 -12.41
CA ARG A 90 15.60 -13.35 -12.13
C ARG A 90 14.15 -13.24 -11.68
N LYS A 91 13.22 -13.89 -12.39
CA LYS A 91 11.80 -13.86 -12.05
C LYS A 91 11.54 -14.47 -10.67
N ALA A 92 12.20 -15.59 -10.34
CA ALA A 92 12.07 -16.20 -9.02
C ALA A 92 12.54 -15.27 -7.88
N ALA A 93 13.65 -14.56 -8.09
CA ALA A 93 14.16 -13.58 -7.13
C ALA A 93 13.21 -12.37 -6.98
N GLU A 94 12.66 -11.86 -8.08
CA GLU A 94 11.66 -10.78 -8.06
C GLU A 94 10.38 -11.18 -7.29
N GLU A 95 9.86 -12.38 -7.55
CA GLU A 95 8.69 -12.91 -6.85
C GLU A 95 8.95 -13.06 -5.35
N TYR A 96 10.14 -13.50 -4.96
CA TYR A 96 10.55 -13.59 -3.56
C TYR A 96 10.57 -12.21 -2.90
N SER A 97 11.23 -11.23 -3.53
CA SER A 97 11.31 -9.84 -3.03
C SER A 97 9.93 -9.21 -2.87
N ASN A 98 9.02 -9.42 -3.83
CA ASN A 98 7.67 -8.90 -3.76
C ASN A 98 6.86 -9.52 -2.62
N LYS A 99 6.98 -10.83 -2.38
CA LYS A 99 6.33 -11.50 -1.24
C LYS A 99 6.83 -10.95 0.10
N GLU A 100 8.13 -10.68 0.24
CA GLU A 100 8.67 -10.07 1.46
C GLU A 100 8.15 -8.64 1.68
N LYS A 101 8.06 -7.84 0.61
CA LYS A 101 7.45 -6.49 0.68
C LYS A 101 5.96 -6.55 1.07
N GLU A 102 5.20 -7.50 0.54
CA GLU A 102 3.79 -7.68 0.92
C GLU A 102 3.62 -8.03 2.40
N LYS A 103 4.46 -8.92 2.94
CA LYS A 103 4.46 -9.25 4.38
C LYS A 103 4.74 -8.03 5.25
N MET A 104 5.72 -7.22 4.85
CA MET A 104 6.08 -5.96 5.54
C MET A 104 4.94 -4.93 5.49
N ASN A 105 4.18 -4.86 4.39
CA ASN A 105 3.10 -3.88 4.22
C ASN A 105 1.78 -4.29 4.88
N ALA A 106 1.53 -5.58 5.10
CA ALA A 106 0.26 -6.07 5.66
C ALA A 106 0.07 -5.69 7.15
N ALA A 107 1.12 -5.81 7.98
CA ALA A 107 1.01 -5.59 9.43
C ALA A 107 0.87 -4.11 9.85
N PRO A 108 1.59 -3.14 9.26
CA PRO A 108 1.43 -1.72 9.58
C PRO A 108 0.07 -1.16 9.13
N ASN A 109 -0.45 -1.64 8.00
CA ASN A 109 -1.71 -1.16 7.43
C ASN A 109 -2.91 -1.47 8.34
N ALA A 110 -2.96 -2.66 8.92
CA ALA A 110 -4.05 -3.05 9.83
C ALA A 110 -4.10 -2.18 11.11
N LYS A 111 -2.94 -1.85 11.68
CA LYS A 111 -2.85 -0.97 12.87
C LYS A 111 -3.23 0.47 12.54
N LYS A 112 -2.73 0.99 11.41
CA LYS A 112 -3.06 2.34 10.94
C LYS A 112 -4.57 2.49 10.72
N ARG A 113 -5.19 1.51 10.05
CA ARG A 113 -6.63 1.51 9.77
C ARG A 113 -7.49 1.46 11.04
N ARG A 114 -7.03 0.78 12.09
CA ARG A 114 -7.71 0.77 13.40
C ARG A 114 -7.69 2.13 14.07
N LEU A 115 -6.53 2.77 14.12
CA LEU A 115 -6.37 4.10 14.71
C LEU A 115 -7.22 5.15 13.98
N GLU A 116 -7.27 5.09 12.65
CA GLU A 116 -8.06 6.01 11.83
C GLU A 116 -9.56 5.86 12.10
N LEU A 117 -10.07 4.63 12.22
CA LEU A 117 -11.45 4.35 12.60
C LEU A 117 -11.79 4.78 14.04
N GLU A 118 -10.85 4.65 14.98
CA GLU A 118 -11.05 5.13 16.35
C GLU A 118 -11.15 6.66 16.41
N PHE A 119 -10.27 7.35 15.67
CA PHE A 119 -10.28 8.80 15.57
C PHE A 119 -11.58 9.33 14.94
N GLU A 120 -12.05 8.71 13.86
CA GLU A 120 -13.31 9.09 13.19
C GLU A 120 -14.52 8.90 14.12
N ARG A 121 -14.56 7.81 14.88
CA ARG A 121 -15.61 7.58 15.90
C ARG A 121 -15.58 8.63 17.00
N GLU A 122 -14.40 9.06 17.41
CA GLU A 122 -14.25 10.07 18.46
C GLU A 122 -14.67 11.46 17.97
N GLN A 123 -14.33 11.81 16.73
CA GLN A 123 -14.84 13.03 16.08
C GLN A 123 -16.37 13.02 15.95
N ALA A 124 -16.97 11.91 15.52
CA ALA A 124 -18.42 11.79 15.40
C ALA A 124 -19.14 12.00 16.75
N LYS A 125 -18.59 11.45 17.85
CA LYS A 125 -19.13 11.67 19.20
C LYS A 125 -19.06 13.14 19.61
N LEU A 126 -17.94 13.82 19.31
CA LEU A 126 -17.79 15.25 19.63
C LEU A 126 -18.75 16.10 18.82
N GLU A 127 -18.96 15.79 17.54
CA GLU A 127 -19.89 16.52 16.69
C GLU A 127 -21.35 16.32 17.14
N GLU A 128 -21.72 15.10 17.52
CA GLU A 128 -23.04 14.80 18.09
C GLU A 128 -23.26 15.57 19.41
N GLN A 129 -22.26 15.58 20.30
CA GLN A 129 -22.34 16.36 21.55
C GLN A 129 -22.52 17.86 21.29
N ARG A 130 -21.80 18.43 20.32
CA ARG A 130 -21.97 19.85 19.94
C ARG A 130 -23.40 20.12 19.44
N LYS A 131 -23.92 19.26 18.56
CA LYS A 131 -25.30 19.39 18.06
C LYS A 131 -26.33 19.32 19.19
N LEU A 132 -26.15 18.41 20.14
CA LEU A 132 -27.04 18.30 21.30
C LEU A 132 -27.00 19.55 22.19
N GLU A 133 -25.80 20.12 22.41
CA GLU A 133 -25.66 21.34 23.19
C GLU A 133 -26.27 22.55 22.48
N ASP A 134 -26.10 22.67 21.15
CA ASP A 134 -26.73 23.72 20.36
C ASP A 134 -28.27 23.66 20.44
N ILE A 135 -28.85 22.46 20.33
CA ILE A 135 -30.30 22.23 20.48
C ILE A 135 -30.76 22.63 21.88
N ARG A 136 -30.00 22.24 22.92
CA ARG A 136 -30.33 22.58 24.31
C ARG A 136 -30.40 24.09 24.52
N GLN A 137 -29.40 24.82 24.02
CA GLN A 137 -29.38 26.28 24.13
C GLN A 137 -30.48 26.94 23.31
N GLN A 138 -30.78 26.42 22.13
CA GLN A 138 -31.90 26.91 21.32
C GLN A 138 -33.23 26.75 22.05
N SER A 139 -33.48 25.55 22.60
CA SER A 139 -34.71 25.28 23.36
C SER A 139 -34.84 26.21 24.57
N GLN A 140 -33.73 26.50 25.27
CA GLN A 140 -33.74 27.45 26.37
C GLN A 140 -34.14 28.86 25.92
N ARG A 141 -33.56 29.36 24.82
CA ARG A 141 -33.92 30.69 24.28
C ARG A 141 -35.38 30.77 23.87
N GLU A 142 -35.89 29.73 23.22
CA GLU A 142 -37.30 29.64 22.81
C GLU A 142 -38.23 29.61 24.03
N GLN A 143 -37.84 28.92 25.11
CA GLN A 143 -38.61 28.90 26.35
C GLN A 143 -38.64 30.26 27.05
N GLU A 144 -37.51 30.97 27.09
CA GLU A 144 -37.42 32.33 27.63
C GLU A 144 -38.30 33.31 26.83
N ASP A 145 -38.25 33.24 25.50
CA ASP A 145 -39.08 34.07 24.62
C ASP A 145 -40.59 33.81 24.82
N LEU A 146 -40.99 32.53 24.86
CA LEU A 146 -42.39 32.16 25.16
C LEU A 146 -42.84 32.68 26.52
N THR A 147 -41.98 32.63 27.52
CA THR A 147 -42.29 33.12 28.88
C THR A 147 -42.52 34.64 28.85
N LEU A 148 -41.66 35.40 28.17
CA LEU A 148 -41.82 36.84 28.00
C LEU A 148 -43.11 37.19 27.24
N GLN A 149 -43.46 36.44 26.19
CA GLN A 149 -44.72 36.64 25.46
C GLN A 149 -45.94 36.41 26.37
N ILE A 150 -45.92 35.36 27.20
CA ILE A 150 -46.99 35.08 28.16
C ILE A 150 -47.11 36.20 29.19
N GLU A 151 -45.99 36.70 29.73
CA GLU A 151 -46.00 37.81 30.69
C GLU A 151 -46.53 39.11 30.07
N TYR A 152 -46.09 39.43 28.85
CA TYR A 152 -46.60 40.58 28.11
C TYR A 152 -48.11 40.47 27.88
N GLN A 153 -48.60 39.31 27.46
CA GLN A 153 -50.04 39.08 27.28
C GLN A 153 -50.82 39.22 28.59
N ARG A 154 -50.29 38.70 29.72
CA ARG A 154 -50.90 38.87 31.05
C ARG A 154 -51.02 40.34 31.45
N GLN A 155 -50.02 41.17 31.14
CA GLN A 155 -50.09 42.60 31.40
C GLN A 155 -51.19 43.28 30.57
N LEU A 156 -51.29 42.94 29.28
CA LEU A 156 -52.36 43.44 28.42
C LEU A 156 -53.75 43.01 28.90
N ASP A 157 -53.90 41.77 29.34
CA ASP A 157 -55.18 41.26 29.85
C ASP A 157 -55.54 41.87 31.22
N GLY A 158 -54.56 42.14 32.07
CA GLY A 158 -54.74 42.89 33.32
C GLY A 158 -55.21 44.34 33.11
N LEU A 159 -54.78 44.97 32.02
CA LEU A 159 -55.22 46.32 31.61
C LEU A 159 -56.61 46.33 30.96
N LYS A 160 -57.09 45.18 30.48
CA LYS A 160 -58.39 45.03 29.80
C LYS A 160 -59.57 44.72 30.72
N SER A 161 -59.39 44.63 32.04
CA SER A 161 -60.51 44.48 32.98
C SER A 161 -61.27 45.82 33.15
N PRO A 162 -62.49 45.98 32.61
CA PRO A 162 -63.32 47.13 32.93
C PRO A 162 -63.88 46.89 34.33
N GLY A 163 -63.53 47.76 35.26
CA GLY A 163 -64.12 47.79 36.60
C GLY A 163 -65.64 47.78 36.51
N LYS A 164 -66.26 46.65 36.87
CA LYS A 164 -67.68 46.63 37.24
C LYS A 164 -67.77 47.25 38.64
N SER A 165 -67.88 48.57 38.71
CA SER A 165 -68.23 49.26 39.95
C SER A 165 -69.68 48.91 40.31
N ASN A 166 -69.87 47.98 41.23
CA ASN A 166 -71.16 47.76 41.90
C ASN A 166 -71.35 48.81 43.00
N PHE A 167 -71.63 50.06 42.62
CA PHE A 167 -72.08 51.06 43.59
C PHE A 167 -73.62 51.06 43.61
N LYS A 168 -74.21 50.55 44.69
CA LYS A 168 -75.65 50.70 44.99
C LYS A 168 -75.84 51.85 45.97
N PRO A 169 -76.50 52.96 45.61
CA PRO A 169 -76.85 54.00 46.57
C PRO A 169 -77.94 53.48 47.52
N ARG A 170 -77.66 53.50 48.83
CA ARG A 170 -78.65 53.19 49.87
C ARG A 170 -79.44 54.46 50.17
N LEU A 171 -80.59 54.64 49.54
CA LEU A 171 -81.54 55.70 49.93
C LEU A 171 -82.22 55.28 51.24
N SER A 172 -82.10 56.12 52.26
CA SER A 172 -82.78 55.93 53.55
C SER A 172 -84.13 56.67 53.51
N PRO A 173 -85.26 56.05 53.91
CA PRO A 173 -86.54 56.73 53.97
C PRO A 173 -86.63 57.57 55.26
N ARG A 174 -87.32 58.71 55.15
CA ARG A 174 -87.69 59.59 56.25
C ARG A 174 -89.04 59.19 56.81
#